data_AF-B8MB53-F1
#
_entry.id   AF-B8MB53-F1
#
_cell.length_a   1.000
_cell.length_b   1.000
_cell.length_c   1.000
_cell.angle_alpha   90.00
_cell.angle_beta   90.00
_cell.angle_gamma   90.00
#
_symmetry.space_group_name_H-M   'P 1'
#
loop_
_entity.id
_entity.type
_entity.pdbx_description
1 polymer ?
#
loop_
_entity_poly.entity_id
_entity_poly.type
_entity_poly.pdbx_seq_one_letter_code
_entity_poly.pdbx_strand_id
1 'polypeptide(L)'
;MSAERIQSNCRIIWGPGDYDIDIESDDWETYYAVVKRDDGTSFGPPLTMTGVCQSEEHTWRELDRMLDVWARQIQSGQPMTKDKVLKIFGGPKGQSRAILKQYFAEAEKHGRPGSAFDEVLLIRKLCYNLSQLNLPQRSEWKPLRSSNRVFITREIIETGTKERARDHAALATGKMSLFVQAEQSERRIKLRTRATTAHVPTHVPELANTA
;
A
#
# COMPACT_ATOMS: atom_id res chain seq x y z
N MET A 1 20.00 19.14 -7.02
CA MET A 1 18.81 18.69 -7.79
C MET A 1 17.69 19.69 -7.53
N SER A 2 16.93 20.12 -8.54
CA SER A 2 15.86 21.12 -8.31
C SER A 2 14.55 20.41 -7.95
N ALA A 3 14.06 20.65 -6.73
CA ALA A 3 12.72 20.21 -6.30
C ALA A 3 11.63 20.68 -7.29
N GLU A 4 11.82 21.84 -7.92
CA GLU A 4 10.96 22.37 -8.97
C GLU A 4 10.76 21.42 -10.16
N ARG A 5 11.82 20.71 -10.59
CA ARG A 5 11.70 19.77 -11.71
C ARG A 5 10.86 18.56 -11.33
N ILE A 6 11.05 18.06 -10.12
CA ILE A 6 10.28 16.93 -9.59
C ILE A 6 8.80 17.33 -9.48
N GLN A 7 8.51 18.49 -8.90
CA GLN A 7 7.14 19.05 -8.82
C GLN A 7 6.50 19.21 -10.21
N SER A 8 7.24 19.76 -11.17
CA SER A 8 6.78 19.92 -12.55
C SER A 8 6.41 18.58 -13.19
N ASN A 9 7.25 17.55 -13.01
CA ASN A 9 6.97 16.20 -13.50
C ASN A 9 5.74 15.59 -12.82
N CYS A 10 5.57 15.78 -11.50
CA CYS A 10 4.36 15.34 -10.80
C CYS A 10 3.10 15.97 -11.41
N ARG A 11 3.13 17.28 -11.70
CA ARG A 11 2.01 17.98 -12.33
C ARG A 11 1.69 17.48 -13.74
N ILE A 12 2.70 17.07 -14.50
CA ILE A 12 2.51 16.43 -15.81
C ILE A 12 1.82 15.07 -15.67
N ILE A 13 2.23 14.25 -14.69
CA ILE A 13 1.77 12.87 -14.55
C ILE A 13 0.38 12.79 -13.92
N TRP A 14 0.12 13.55 -12.87
CA TRP A 14 -1.12 13.46 -12.07
C TRP A 14 -2.01 14.70 -12.14
N GLY A 15 -1.59 15.72 -12.88
CA GLY A 15 -2.37 16.94 -13.09
C GLY A 15 -2.02 18.09 -12.14
N PRO A 16 -2.69 19.24 -12.26
CA PRO A 16 -2.43 20.41 -11.43
C PRO A 16 -2.61 20.12 -9.93
N GLY A 17 -1.66 20.59 -9.13
CA GLY A 17 -1.66 20.41 -7.68
C GLY A 17 -0.26 20.57 -7.10
N ASP A 18 -0.21 20.50 -5.78
CA ASP A 18 1.02 20.41 -5.01
C ASP A 18 1.21 18.96 -4.56
N TYR A 19 2.47 18.56 -4.50
CA TYR A 19 2.86 17.19 -4.22
C TYR A 19 3.85 17.20 -3.08
N ASP A 20 3.60 16.38 -2.08
CA ASP A 20 4.53 16.18 -0.99
C ASP A 20 5.48 15.02 -1.34
N ILE A 21 6.75 15.19 -1.01
CA ILE A 21 7.81 14.24 -1.36
C ILE A 21 8.67 14.00 -0.13
N ASP A 22 8.44 12.86 0.51
CA ASP A 22 9.18 12.43 1.68
C ASP A 22 10.31 11.50 1.27
N ILE A 23 11.48 11.68 1.87
CA ILE A 23 12.51 10.64 1.93
C ILE A 23 12.35 9.95 3.28
N GLU A 24 12.01 8.67 3.24
CA GLU A 24 11.86 7.83 4.42
C GLU A 24 13.07 6.88 4.54
N SER A 25 13.39 6.53 5.79
CA SER A 25 14.42 5.55 6.13
C SER A 25 14.03 4.83 7.42
N ASP A 26 14.06 3.50 7.39
CA ASP A 26 13.73 2.67 8.56
C ASP A 26 14.95 2.39 9.45
N ASP A 27 16.14 2.34 8.86
CA ASP A 27 17.38 1.88 9.50
C ASP A 27 18.57 2.83 9.35
N TRP A 28 18.37 4.00 8.71
CA TRP A 28 19.40 4.98 8.35
C TRP A 28 20.45 4.47 7.33
N GLU A 29 20.37 3.21 6.91
CA GLU A 29 21.23 2.60 5.89
C GLU A 29 20.54 2.59 4.52
N THR A 30 19.21 2.52 4.55
CA THR A 30 18.36 2.39 3.38
C THR A 30 17.33 3.50 3.30
N TYR A 31 17.14 4.03 2.11
CA TYR A 31 16.32 5.22 1.84
C TYR A 31 15.37 4.95 0.69
N TYR A 32 14.17 5.49 0.75
CA TYR A 32 13.23 5.50 -0.37
C TYR A 32 12.42 6.79 -0.38
N ALA A 33 12.00 7.22 -1.57
CA ALA A 33 11.12 8.37 -1.70
C ALA A 33 9.67 7.93 -1.82
N VAL A 34 8.76 8.68 -1.23
CA VAL A 34 7.31 8.53 -1.41
C VAL A 34 6.75 9.85 -1.92
N VAL A 35 5.97 9.79 -3.01
CA VAL A 35 5.26 10.96 -3.53
C VAL A 35 3.79 10.86 -3.14
N LYS A 36 3.26 11.88 -2.49
CA LYS A 36 1.86 12.01 -2.09
C LYS A 36 1.30 13.29 -2.71
N ARG A 37 -0.02 13.36 -2.88
CA ARG A 37 -0.66 14.65 -3.19
C ARG A 37 -0.77 15.44 -1.89
N ASP A 38 -0.41 16.72 -1.93
CA ASP A 38 -0.66 17.63 -0.82
C ASP A 38 -1.99 18.35 -1.05
N ASP A 39 -2.98 18.05 -0.20
CA ASP A 39 -4.29 18.70 -0.24
C ASP A 39 -4.38 19.88 0.76
N GLY A 40 -3.23 20.31 1.32
CA GLY A 40 -3.06 21.47 2.21
C GLY A 40 -3.35 21.19 3.68
N THR A 41 -4.41 20.43 3.99
CA THR A 41 -4.74 20.03 5.37
C THR A 41 -4.40 18.57 5.68
N SER A 42 -4.10 17.79 4.66
CA SER A 42 -3.79 16.36 4.75
C SER A 42 -3.05 15.92 3.50
N PHE A 43 -2.29 14.84 3.63
CA PHE A 43 -1.66 14.17 2.49
C PHE A 43 -2.58 13.08 1.95
N GLY A 44 -2.68 13.01 0.62
CA GLY A 44 -3.36 11.94 -0.08
C GLY A 44 -2.61 10.61 0.00
N PRO A 45 -3.19 9.52 -0.56
CA PRO A 45 -2.51 8.22 -0.60
C PRO A 45 -1.24 8.29 -1.46
N PRO A 46 -0.23 7.42 -1.20
CA PRO A 46 0.96 7.32 -2.03
C PRO A 46 0.64 7.17 -3.52
N LEU A 47 1.23 8.05 -4.33
CA LEU A 47 1.10 8.05 -5.79
C LEU A 47 2.14 7.13 -6.43
N THR A 48 3.38 7.20 -5.95
CA THR A 48 4.49 6.32 -6.32
C THR A 48 5.54 6.30 -5.20
N MET A 49 6.43 5.31 -5.26
CA MET A 49 7.63 5.26 -4.44
C MET A 49 8.83 4.83 -5.29
N THR A 50 10.04 5.22 -4.89
CA THR A 50 11.26 4.62 -5.47
C THR A 50 11.47 3.21 -4.92
N GLY A 51 12.37 2.45 -5.55
CA GLY A 51 12.98 1.32 -4.85
C GLY A 51 13.93 1.81 -3.74
N VAL A 52 14.39 0.86 -2.92
CA VAL A 52 15.32 1.12 -1.83
C VAL A 52 16.72 1.48 -2.37
N CYS A 53 17.26 2.58 -1.88
CA CYS A 53 18.57 3.16 -2.20
C CYS A 53 19.49 3.18 -0.97
N GLN A 54 20.80 3.26 -1.21
CA GLN A 54 21.84 3.27 -0.15
C GLN A 54 22.13 4.67 0.42
N SER A 55 21.49 5.71 -0.10
CA SER A 55 21.63 7.08 0.40
C SER A 55 20.45 7.93 -0.03
N GLU A 56 20.18 8.99 0.73
CA GLU A 56 19.19 10.01 0.38
C GLU A 56 19.45 10.60 -1.02
N GLU A 57 20.69 10.97 -1.32
CA GLU A 57 21.02 11.57 -2.61
C GLU A 57 20.77 10.61 -3.79
N HIS A 58 21.07 9.32 -3.61
CA HIS A 58 20.74 8.30 -4.61
C HIS A 58 19.23 8.15 -4.77
N THR A 59 18.47 8.27 -3.68
CA THR A 59 17.00 8.22 -3.68
C THR A 59 16.40 9.37 -4.48
N TRP A 60 16.84 10.60 -4.26
CA TRP A 60 16.41 11.76 -5.04
C TRP A 60 16.74 11.62 -6.53
N ARG A 61 17.95 11.14 -6.86
CA ARG A 61 18.34 10.88 -8.26
C ARG A 61 17.47 9.82 -8.91
N GLU A 62 17.14 8.76 -8.17
CA GLU A 62 16.25 7.71 -8.67
C GLU A 62 14.83 8.23 -8.89
N LEU A 63 14.28 8.99 -7.93
CA LEU A 63 12.95 9.57 -8.05
C LEU A 63 12.85 10.48 -9.27
N ASP A 64 13.80 11.40 -9.41
CA ASP A 64 13.86 12.32 -10.54
C ASP A 64 13.94 11.57 -11.88
N ARG A 65 14.80 10.55 -11.97
CA ARG A 65 14.92 9.68 -13.15
C ARG A 65 13.61 8.96 -13.48
N MET A 66 12.90 8.43 -12.47
CA MET A 66 11.63 7.73 -12.64
C MET A 66 10.55 8.67 -13.19
N LEU A 67 10.38 9.82 -12.54
CA LEU A 67 9.36 10.81 -12.89
C LEU A 67 9.64 11.46 -14.24
N ASP A 68 10.90 11.70 -14.59
CA ASP A 68 11.29 12.27 -15.89
C ASP A 68 10.97 11.32 -17.06
N VAL A 69 11.21 10.02 -16.89
CA VAL A 69 10.81 9.01 -17.89
C VAL A 69 9.29 8.93 -18.02
N TRP A 70 8.58 8.98 -16.90
CA TRP A 70 7.12 8.88 -16.88
C TRP A 70 6.46 10.14 -17.48
N ALA A 71 6.87 11.33 -17.06
CA ALA A 71 6.37 12.60 -17.59
C ALA A 71 6.52 12.68 -19.12
N ARG A 72 7.70 12.31 -19.65
CA ARG A 72 7.91 12.25 -21.10
C ARG A 72 7.01 11.22 -21.79
N GLN A 73 6.70 10.11 -21.14
CA GLN A 73 5.72 9.17 -21.69
C GLN A 73 4.33 9.81 -21.79
N ILE A 74 3.86 10.44 -20.71
CA ILE A 74 2.53 11.07 -20.68
C ILE A 74 2.43 12.14 -21.77
N GLN A 75 3.45 12.99 -21.88
CA GLN A 75 3.54 14.02 -22.91
C GLN A 75 3.54 13.47 -24.33
N SER A 76 4.12 12.28 -24.56
CA SER A 76 4.12 11.66 -25.89
C SER A 76 2.73 11.21 -26.37
N GLY A 77 1.76 11.08 -25.46
CA GLY A 77 0.42 10.55 -25.75
C GLY A 77 0.38 9.07 -26.14
N GLN A 78 1.53 8.41 -26.25
CA GLN A 78 1.61 7.00 -26.63
C GLN A 78 1.27 6.09 -25.43
N PRO A 79 0.80 4.87 -25.68
CA PRO A 79 0.69 3.85 -24.64
C PRO A 79 2.06 3.51 -24.03
N MET A 80 2.11 3.31 -22.71
CA MET A 80 3.33 2.92 -22.01
C MET A 80 3.77 1.51 -22.43
N THR A 81 4.98 1.37 -22.97
CA THR A 81 5.54 0.07 -23.33
C THR A 81 6.10 -0.67 -22.11
N LYS A 82 6.21 -2.00 -22.18
CA LYS A 82 6.84 -2.82 -21.12
C LYS A 82 8.25 -2.33 -20.77
N ASP A 83 9.06 -1.98 -21.76
CA ASP A 83 10.41 -1.48 -21.52
C ASP A 83 10.42 -0.15 -20.76
N LYS A 84 9.45 0.74 -21.03
CA LYS A 84 9.31 1.98 -20.29
C LYS A 84 8.81 1.73 -18.87
N VAL A 85 7.88 0.80 -18.67
CA VAL A 85 7.49 0.32 -17.33
C VAL A 85 8.70 -0.20 -16.56
N LEU A 86 9.52 -1.05 -17.17
CA LEU A 86 10.75 -1.57 -16.56
C LEU A 86 11.81 -0.48 -16.32
N LYS A 87 11.79 0.60 -17.12
CA LYS A 87 12.66 1.75 -16.88
C LYS A 87 12.14 2.56 -15.69
N ILE A 88 10.84 2.73 -15.51
CA ILE A 88 10.28 3.47 -14.38
C ILE A 88 10.40 2.63 -13.10
N PHE A 89 9.81 1.43 -13.08
CA PHE A 89 9.66 0.62 -11.86
C PHE A 89 10.72 -0.47 -11.68
N GLY A 90 11.71 -0.54 -12.57
CA GLY A 90 12.83 -1.49 -12.44
C GLY A 90 13.75 -1.24 -11.25
N GLY A 91 13.46 -0.23 -10.43
CA GLY A 91 14.23 0.16 -9.27
C GLY A 91 15.60 0.77 -9.59
N PRO A 92 16.35 1.16 -8.55
CA PRO A 92 17.69 1.73 -8.69
C PRO A 92 18.59 0.83 -9.53
N LYS A 93 19.22 1.42 -10.54
CA LYS A 93 20.11 0.72 -11.50
C LYS A 93 19.45 -0.46 -12.23
N GLY A 94 18.11 -0.56 -12.21
CA GLY A 94 17.38 -1.65 -12.85
C GLY A 94 17.41 -2.99 -12.10
N GLN A 95 17.76 -3.00 -10.81
CA GLN A 95 17.90 -4.22 -10.00
C GLN A 95 16.62 -5.08 -9.96
N SER A 96 15.44 -4.47 -10.11
CA SER A 96 14.14 -5.16 -10.12
C SER A 96 13.66 -5.55 -11.52
N ARG A 97 14.43 -5.29 -12.59
CA ARG A 97 13.98 -5.59 -13.96
C ARG A 97 13.76 -7.07 -14.21
N ALA A 98 14.61 -7.94 -13.67
CA ALA A 98 14.51 -9.38 -13.89
C ALA A 98 13.23 -9.95 -13.27
N ILE A 99 12.94 -9.59 -12.02
CA ILE A 99 11.72 -10.04 -11.32
C ILE A 99 10.45 -9.49 -11.98
N LEU A 100 10.46 -8.24 -12.43
CA LEU A 100 9.31 -7.66 -13.15
C LEU A 100 9.09 -8.33 -14.51
N LYS A 101 10.15 -8.65 -15.26
CA LYS A 101 10.04 -9.42 -16.51
C LYS A 101 9.42 -10.80 -16.27
N GLN A 102 9.84 -11.49 -15.22
CA GLN A 102 9.28 -12.79 -14.84
C GLN A 102 7.81 -12.66 -14.44
N TYR A 103 7.45 -11.61 -13.68
CA TYR A 103 6.08 -11.32 -13.31
C TYR A 103 5.20 -11.10 -14.55
N PHE A 104 5.64 -10.27 -15.51
CA PHE A 104 4.90 -10.05 -16.76
C PHE A 104 4.73 -11.34 -17.56
N ALA A 105 5.77 -12.16 -17.68
CA ALA A 105 5.70 -13.43 -18.39
C ALA A 105 4.67 -14.39 -17.74
N GLU A 106 4.61 -14.44 -16.41
CA GLU A 106 3.63 -15.27 -15.71
C GLU A 106 2.20 -14.73 -15.86
N ALA A 107 2.00 -13.41 -15.80
CA ALA A 107 0.69 -12.80 -16.02
C ALA A 107 0.13 -13.09 -17.43
N GLU A 108 1.00 -13.02 -18.45
CA GLU A 108 0.65 -13.36 -19.83
C GLU A 108 0.23 -14.83 -19.97
N LYS A 109 0.95 -15.74 -19.32
CA LYS A 109 0.63 -17.17 -19.30
C LYS A 109 -0.77 -17.46 -18.73
N HIS A 110 -1.23 -16.66 -17.76
CA HIS A 110 -2.55 -16.80 -17.13
C HIS A 110 -3.67 -16.05 -17.85
N GLY A 111 -3.44 -15.59 -19.09
CA GLY A 111 -4.47 -14.88 -19.85
C GLY A 111 -4.89 -13.57 -19.17
N ARG A 112 -3.96 -12.92 -18.45
CA ARG A 112 -4.11 -11.54 -17.99
C ARG A 112 -3.30 -10.62 -18.90
N PRO A 113 -3.71 -10.40 -20.16
CA PRO A 113 -3.09 -9.40 -21.01
C PRO A 113 -3.55 -8.01 -20.53
N GLY A 114 -3.08 -7.59 -19.35
CA GLY A 114 -3.18 -6.20 -18.95
C GLY A 114 -2.20 -5.39 -19.79
N SER A 115 -2.58 -4.17 -20.17
CA SER A 115 -1.56 -3.21 -20.58
C SER A 115 -0.55 -3.14 -19.42
N ALA A 116 0.74 -3.02 -19.71
CA ALA A 116 1.77 -2.96 -18.66
C ALA A 116 1.46 -1.86 -17.61
N PHE A 117 0.61 -0.89 -17.98
CA PHE A 117 0.09 0.17 -17.13
C PHE A 117 -1.05 -0.27 -16.18
N ASP A 118 -1.98 -1.12 -16.61
CA ASP A 118 -3.02 -1.69 -15.74
C ASP A 118 -2.41 -2.56 -14.64
N GLU A 119 -1.33 -3.26 -14.96
CA GLU A 119 -0.57 -4.04 -13.98
C GLU A 119 0.32 -3.17 -13.08
N VAL A 120 0.82 -2.03 -13.55
CA VAL A 120 1.49 -1.04 -12.68
C VAL A 120 0.50 -0.41 -11.71
N LEU A 121 -0.75 -0.18 -12.12
CA LEU A 121 -1.83 0.19 -11.19
C LEU A 121 -2.07 -0.91 -10.14
N LEU A 122 -1.93 -2.18 -10.54
CA LEU A 122 -1.94 -3.31 -9.62
C LEU A 122 -0.72 -3.32 -8.68
N ILE A 123 0.48 -2.98 -9.17
CA ILE A 123 1.69 -2.81 -8.36
C ILE A 123 1.50 -1.65 -7.38
N ARG A 124 0.87 -0.54 -7.79
CA ARG A 124 0.50 0.58 -6.90
C ARG A 124 -0.47 0.11 -5.81
N LYS A 125 -1.43 -0.76 -6.15
CA LYS A 125 -2.34 -1.39 -5.20
C LYS A 125 -1.63 -2.39 -4.28
N LEU A 126 -0.60 -3.09 -4.77
CA LEU A 126 0.25 -3.99 -3.98
C LEU A 126 1.17 -3.21 -3.04
N CYS A 127 1.82 -2.13 -3.50
CA CYS A 127 2.64 -1.26 -2.66
C CYS A 127 1.80 -0.60 -1.55
N TYR A 128 0.60 -0.13 -1.88
CA TYR A 128 -0.36 0.37 -0.89
C TYR A 128 -0.76 -0.72 0.13
N ASN A 129 -1.06 -1.94 -0.33
CA ASN A 129 -1.41 -3.02 0.59
C ASN A 129 -0.22 -3.46 1.44
N LEU A 130 0.99 -3.47 0.90
CA LEU A 130 2.22 -3.83 1.63
C LEU A 130 2.58 -2.78 2.69
N SER A 131 2.33 -1.49 2.45
CA SER A 131 2.54 -0.43 3.45
C SER A 131 1.45 -0.38 4.52
N GLN A 132 0.30 -1.03 4.32
CA GLN A 132 -0.82 -1.11 5.27
C GLN A 132 -0.85 -2.42 6.07
N LEU A 133 -0.02 -3.39 5.70
CA LEU A 133 0.17 -4.60 6.50
C LEU A 133 1.03 -4.22 7.72
N ASN A 134 0.43 -4.31 8.92
CA ASN A 134 1.16 -4.33 10.19
C ASN A 134 2.07 -5.57 10.21
N LEU A 135 3.25 -5.44 9.59
CA LEU A 135 4.26 -6.50 9.58
C LEU A 135 4.73 -6.70 11.02
N PRO A 136 4.73 -7.94 11.55
CA PRO A 136 5.20 -8.21 12.90
C PRO A 136 6.67 -7.78 13.01
N GLN A 137 7.04 -7.22 14.18
CA GLN A 137 8.43 -6.83 14.45
C GLN A 137 9.38 -7.98 14.10
N ARG A 138 10.53 -7.61 13.51
CA ARG A 138 11.53 -8.50 12.90
C ARG A 138 12.03 -9.64 13.81
N SER A 139 11.81 -9.54 15.12
CA SER A 139 12.14 -10.54 16.14
C SER A 139 11.37 -11.87 16.02
N GLU A 140 10.25 -11.92 15.30
CA GLU A 140 9.44 -13.14 15.17
C GLU A 140 9.80 -13.99 13.94
N TRP A 141 10.76 -13.55 13.12
CA TRP A 141 11.12 -14.22 11.89
C TRP A 141 12.19 -15.30 12.15
N LYS A 142 11.79 -16.58 12.11
CA LYS A 142 12.75 -17.69 12.16
C LYS A 142 13.52 -17.80 10.83
N PRO A 143 14.86 -17.84 10.85
CA PRO A 143 15.65 -17.91 9.63
C PRO A 143 15.49 -19.28 8.97
N LEU A 144 14.96 -19.30 7.74
CA LEU A 144 15.13 -20.44 6.83
C LEU A 144 16.52 -20.35 6.21
N ARG A 145 17.28 -21.45 6.34
CA ARG A 145 18.67 -21.54 5.88
C ARG A 145 18.81 -21.24 4.38
N SER A 146 19.89 -20.50 4.12
CA SER A 146 20.63 -20.31 2.86
C SER A 146 19.99 -19.54 1.71
N SER A 147 20.58 -18.35 1.51
CA SER A 147 20.93 -17.67 0.26
C SER A 147 19.82 -16.92 -0.50
N ASN A 148 19.93 -15.58 -0.42
CA ASN A 148 19.48 -14.56 -1.37
C ASN A 148 18.15 -14.84 -2.09
N ARG A 149 17.04 -14.59 -1.40
CA ARG A 149 15.77 -14.29 -2.04
C ARG A 149 15.10 -13.10 -1.35
N VAL A 150 14.87 -12.05 -2.14
CA VAL A 150 13.93 -10.99 -1.81
C VAL A 150 12.58 -11.65 -1.53
N PHE A 151 12.07 -11.41 -0.32
CA PHE A 151 10.84 -12.01 0.20
C PHE A 151 9.63 -11.43 -0.51
N ILE A 152 9.23 -12.05 -1.62
CA ILE A 152 7.84 -12.04 -2.07
C ILE A 152 7.41 -13.50 -2.08
N THR A 153 6.97 -13.99 -0.93
CA THR A 153 6.55 -15.38 -0.79
C THR A 153 5.20 -15.59 -1.47
N ARG A 154 5.15 -16.68 -2.23
CA ARG A 154 4.00 -17.36 -2.87
C ARG A 154 2.68 -17.30 -2.06
N GLU A 155 2.77 -17.24 -0.74
CA GLU A 155 1.63 -17.18 0.19
C GLU A 155 0.79 -15.90 0.05
N ILE A 156 1.41 -14.76 -0.30
CA ILE A 156 0.71 -13.47 -0.52
C ILE A 156 -0.15 -13.51 -1.79
N ILE A 157 0.34 -14.19 -2.84
CA ILE A 157 -0.40 -14.39 -4.09
C ILE A 157 -1.56 -15.37 -3.87
N GLU A 158 -1.37 -16.41 -3.04
CA GLU A 158 -2.39 -17.41 -2.74
C GLU A 158 -3.49 -16.90 -1.80
N THR A 159 -3.18 -16.01 -0.85
CA THR A 159 -4.21 -15.38 0.02
C THR A 159 -5.04 -14.36 -0.75
N GLY A 160 -4.42 -13.48 -1.55
CA GLY A 160 -5.14 -12.51 -2.37
C GLY A 160 -6.02 -13.13 -3.47
N THR A 161 -5.69 -14.35 -3.93
CA THR A 161 -6.54 -15.09 -4.90
C THR A 161 -7.70 -15.83 -4.23
N LYS A 162 -7.52 -16.36 -3.00
CA LYS A 162 -8.59 -16.99 -2.22
C LYS A 162 -9.66 -15.99 -1.77
N GLU A 163 -9.25 -14.77 -1.44
CA GLU A 163 -10.16 -13.69 -1.03
C GLU A 163 -11.06 -13.26 -2.21
N ARG A 164 -10.46 -13.10 -3.41
CA ARG A 164 -11.24 -12.83 -4.65
C ARG A 164 -12.18 -13.96 -5.05
N ALA A 165 -11.81 -15.23 -4.83
CA ALA A 165 -12.69 -16.35 -5.12
C ALA A 165 -13.92 -16.39 -4.18
N ARG A 166 -13.75 -15.96 -2.92
CA ARG A 166 -14.87 -15.81 -1.97
C ARG A 166 -15.79 -14.66 -2.36
N ASP A 167 -15.24 -13.51 -2.74
CA ASP A 167 -16.04 -12.35 -3.13
C ASP A 167 -16.84 -12.60 -4.41
N HIS A 168 -16.24 -13.28 -5.39
CA HIS A 168 -16.94 -13.66 -6.63
C HIS A 168 -18.03 -14.74 -6.37
N ALA A 169 -17.80 -15.68 -5.46
CA ALA A 169 -18.80 -16.69 -5.09
C ALA A 169 -19.98 -16.08 -4.29
N ALA A 170 -19.70 -15.07 -3.46
CA ALA A 170 -20.72 -14.32 -2.71
C ALA A 170 -21.58 -13.43 -3.63
N LEU A 171 -21.01 -12.88 -4.70
CA LEU A 171 -21.74 -12.13 -5.73
C LEU A 171 -22.59 -13.03 -6.64
N ALA A 172 -22.17 -14.28 -6.89
CA ALA A 172 -22.89 -15.23 -7.74
C ALA A 172 -24.10 -15.88 -7.06
N THR A 173 -24.19 -15.84 -5.73
CA THR A 173 -25.32 -16.38 -4.97
C THR A 173 -26.02 -15.24 -4.24
N GLY A 174 -27.04 -14.64 -4.87
CA GLY A 174 -27.79 -13.49 -4.37
C GLY A 174 -28.45 -13.67 -3.00
N LYS A 175 -27.65 -13.67 -1.92
CA LYS A 175 -28.05 -13.77 -0.51
C LYS A 175 -27.37 -12.67 0.31
N MET A 176 -27.41 -11.43 -0.17
CA MET A 176 -26.90 -10.28 0.57
C MET A 176 -28.02 -9.41 1.18
N SER A 177 -29.14 -10.02 1.55
CA SER A 177 -30.24 -9.34 2.26
C SER A 177 -30.42 -9.81 3.72
N LEU A 178 -30.01 -11.04 4.05
CA LEU A 178 -30.23 -11.62 5.39
C LEU A 178 -29.04 -11.50 6.35
N PHE A 179 -27.80 -11.43 5.85
CA PHE A 179 -26.61 -11.39 6.72
C PHE A 179 -26.38 -10.02 7.38
N VAL A 180 -26.72 -8.93 6.67
CA VAL A 180 -26.58 -7.57 7.22
C VAL A 180 -27.62 -7.30 8.31
N GLN A 181 -28.82 -7.90 8.23
CA GLN A 181 -29.83 -7.79 9.29
C GLN A 181 -29.50 -8.63 10.54
N ALA A 182 -28.90 -9.81 10.39
CA ALA A 182 -28.48 -10.63 11.52
C ALA A 182 -27.35 -9.97 12.33
N GLU A 183 -26.35 -9.39 11.65
CA GLU A 183 -25.20 -8.76 12.32
C GLU A 183 -25.57 -7.45 13.04
N GLN A 184 -26.55 -6.70 12.51
CA GLN A 184 -27.09 -5.51 13.18
C GLN A 184 -27.94 -5.87 14.42
N SER A 185 -28.60 -7.04 14.43
CA SER A 185 -29.39 -7.50 15.57
C SER A 185 -28.52 -7.94 16.76
N GLU A 186 -27.39 -8.61 16.50
CA GLU A 186 -26.44 -9.03 17.55
C GLU A 186 -25.71 -7.84 18.20
N ARG A 187 -25.39 -6.80 17.42
CA ARG A 187 -24.78 -5.56 17.96
C ARG A 187 -25.74 -4.81 18.89
N ARG A 188 -27.05 -4.83 18.61
CA ARG A 188 -28.07 -4.26 19.50
C ARG A 188 -28.25 -5.04 20.81
N ILE A 189 -28.12 -6.36 20.78
CA ILE A 189 -28.22 -7.20 21.99
C ILE A 189 -26.98 -7.00 22.87
N LYS A 190 -25.76 -7.01 22.29
CA LYS A 190 -24.51 -6.82 23.05
C LYS A 190 -24.35 -5.44 23.69
N LEU A 191 -24.93 -4.39 23.11
CA LEU A 191 -24.94 -3.04 23.71
C LEU A 191 -25.93 -2.91 24.88
N ARG A 192 -27.02 -3.68 24.90
CA ARG A 192 -27.96 -3.70 26.03
C ARG A 192 -27.41 -4.46 27.24
N THR A 193 -26.66 -5.54 27.04
CA THR A 193 -26.09 -6.33 28.15
C THR A 193 -24.92 -5.65 28.87
N ARG A 194 -24.26 -4.67 28.23
CA ARG A 194 -23.18 -3.88 28.86
C ARG A 194 -23.68 -2.70 29.70
N ALA A 195 -24.92 -2.24 29.50
CA ALA A 195 -25.48 -1.12 30.26
C ALA A 195 -26.02 -1.52 31.65
N THR A 196 -26.17 -2.81 31.93
CA THR A 196 -26.81 -3.30 33.17
C THR A 196 -25.83 -3.77 34.25
N THR A 197 -24.53 -3.83 34.00
CA THR A 197 -23.55 -4.44 34.93
C THR A 197 -22.64 -3.42 35.65
N ALA A 198 -22.93 -2.13 35.57
CA ALA A 198 -22.10 -1.08 36.18
C ALA A 198 -22.90 -0.17 37.11
N HIS A 199 -23.53 -0.73 38.15
CA HIS A 199 -23.86 0.05 39.34
C HIS A 199 -23.98 -0.85 40.58
N VAL A 200 -22.86 -1.02 41.28
CA VAL A 200 -22.85 -1.46 42.68
C VAL A 200 -22.49 -0.22 43.50
N PRO A 201 -23.44 0.39 44.22
CA PRO A 201 -23.13 1.51 45.09
C PRO A 201 -22.55 0.98 46.40
N THR A 202 -21.29 1.34 46.67
CA THR A 202 -20.63 1.10 47.96
C THR A 202 -21.18 2.11 48.97
N HIS A 203 -22.10 1.65 49.82
CA HIS A 203 -22.65 2.45 50.91
C HIS A 203 -21.60 2.54 52.04
N VAL A 204 -21.12 3.75 52.34
CA VAL A 204 -20.32 4.05 53.54
C VAL A 204 -21.28 4.67 54.57
N PRO A 205 -21.36 4.19 55.82
CA PRO A 205 -22.16 4.85 56.85
C PRO A 205 -21.32 5.94 57.55
N GLU A 206 -21.84 7.16 57.51
CA GLU A 206 -21.35 8.34 58.22
C GLU A 206 -21.93 8.33 59.65
N LEU A 207 -21.04 8.26 60.65
CA LEU A 207 -21.37 8.35 62.08
C LEU A 207 -21.63 9.81 62.44
N ALA A 208 -22.88 10.12 62.78
CA ALA A 208 -23.26 11.39 63.38
C ALA A 208 -22.94 11.38 64.88
N ASN A 209 -22.05 12.28 65.31
CA ASN A 209 -21.91 12.69 66.70
C ASN A 209 -22.77 13.95 66.92
N THR A 210 -23.81 13.84 67.74
CA THR A 210 -24.46 14.97 68.43
C THR A 210 -25.05 14.48 69.75
N ALA A 211 -24.38 14.81 70.86
CA ALA A 211 -24.92 15.24 72.15
C ALA A 211 -23.75 15.42 73.13
#